data_AF-A0A1B6G6G9-F1
#
_entry.id   AF-A0A1B6G6G9-F1
#
_cell.length_a   1.000
_cell.length_b   1.000
_cell.length_c   1.000
_cell.angle_alpha   90.00
_cell.angle_beta   90.00
_cell.angle_gamma   90.00
#
_symmetry.space_group_name_H-M   'P 1'
#
loop_
_entity.id
_entity.type
_entity.pdbx_description
1 polymer ?
#
loop_
_entity_poly.entity_id
_entity_poly.type
_entity_poly.pdbx_seq_one_letter_code
_entity_poly.pdbx_strand_id
1 'polypeptide(L)'
;DVFRDLVDALPSGEAIHMGGDEVYFPCWNQSQEVTEWMLSRGLGLSESDFLQIWGEFHKKVLELWDLQIGNEKTPVLLWTSHLTNINTIEHYLDKDRFVIESWTDSFDPLAAELMDKGYRVIMATRDAWYLDHGFWGRTQYHSWRRAYDNRLPQGRNMLGGEVAMWGELVDDHNLDAKVWPRATAAAERLWSDPTTNNRLAEDRLVEQRDRLVLRGLQPEAIQPQWCAQNQGGCFGSANNS
;
A
#
# COMPACT_ATOMS: atom_id res chain seq x y z
N ASP A 1 19.53 16.72 6.66
CA ASP A 1 20.23 16.46 5.38
C ASP A 1 19.36 15.68 4.41
N VAL A 2 19.07 14.39 4.63
CA VAL A 2 18.24 13.59 3.70
C VAL A 2 16.90 14.26 3.35
N PHE A 3 16.12 14.74 4.33
CA PHE A 3 14.86 15.43 4.03
C PHE A 3 15.03 16.71 3.21
N ARG A 4 16.14 17.43 3.37
CA ARG A 4 16.42 18.62 2.55
C ARG A 4 16.64 18.22 1.10
N ASP A 5 17.46 17.20 0.87
CA ASP A 5 17.75 16.73 -0.48
C ASP A 5 16.49 16.19 -1.17
N LEU A 6 15.56 15.57 -0.42
CA LEU A 6 14.25 15.15 -0.93
C LEU A 6 13.36 16.35 -1.32
N VAL A 7 13.32 17.40 -0.49
CA VAL A 7 12.55 18.62 -0.78
C VAL A 7 13.10 19.33 -2.01
N ASP A 8 14.42 19.34 -2.20
CA ASP A 8 15.06 19.94 -3.36
C ASP A 8 14.81 19.14 -4.66
N ALA A 9 14.62 17.82 -4.56
CA ALA A 9 14.44 16.92 -5.69
C ALA A 9 12.96 16.72 -6.12
N LEU A 10 12.01 16.85 -5.20
CA LEU A 10 10.61 16.52 -5.42
C LEU A 10 9.73 17.77 -5.58
N PRO A 11 8.57 17.66 -6.27
CA PRO A 11 7.61 18.76 -6.35
C PRO A 11 7.13 19.22 -4.97
N SER A 12 7.01 20.54 -4.80
CA SER A 12 6.50 21.14 -3.57
C SER A 12 5.00 20.87 -3.38
N GLY A 13 4.59 20.60 -2.13
CA GLY A 13 3.18 20.47 -1.75
C GLY A 13 2.63 19.04 -1.75
N GLU A 14 3.43 18.07 -2.19
CA GLU A 14 3.10 16.66 -2.12
C GLU A 14 3.26 16.09 -0.70
N ALA A 15 2.48 15.04 -0.40
CA ALA A 15 2.65 14.26 0.82
C ALA A 15 3.94 13.43 0.77
N ILE A 16 4.52 13.12 1.93
CA ILE A 16 5.66 12.19 2.04
C ILE A 16 5.22 10.91 2.75
N HIS A 17 5.65 9.76 2.23
CA HIS A 17 5.52 8.48 2.91
C HIS A 17 6.73 8.25 3.83
N MET A 18 6.48 8.04 5.13
CA MET A 18 7.52 7.92 6.16
C MET A 18 7.77 6.47 6.60
N GLY A 19 7.11 5.48 5.97
CA GLY A 19 7.29 4.06 6.26
C GLY A 19 6.54 3.69 7.54
N GLY A 20 7.28 3.31 8.59
CA GLY A 20 6.70 2.96 9.89
C GLY A 20 6.11 1.55 9.95
N ASP A 21 6.58 0.67 9.09
CA ASP A 21 6.29 -0.76 9.04
C ASP A 21 7.30 -1.58 9.86
N GLU A 22 6.82 -2.71 10.39
CA GLU A 22 7.64 -3.84 10.89
C GLU A 22 8.80 -3.53 11.87
N VAL A 23 8.67 -2.50 12.73
CA VAL A 23 9.68 -2.23 13.76
C VAL A 23 9.83 -3.41 14.71
N TYR A 24 11.05 -3.96 14.74
CA TYR A 24 11.39 -5.13 15.55
C TYR A 24 12.05 -4.72 16.87
N PHE A 25 11.27 -4.61 17.94
CA PHE A 25 11.77 -4.15 19.26
C PHE A 25 12.96 -4.94 19.82
N PRO A 26 13.12 -6.26 19.62
CA PRO A 26 14.32 -6.95 20.05
C PRO A 26 15.61 -6.42 19.41
N CYS A 27 15.55 -5.79 18.22
CA CYS A 27 16.69 -5.08 17.64
C CYS A 27 17.10 -3.88 18.49
N TRP A 28 16.14 -3.07 18.92
CA TRP A 28 16.39 -1.92 19.81
C TRP A 28 16.87 -2.36 21.19
N ASN A 29 16.29 -3.43 21.74
CA ASN A 29 16.68 -3.98 23.04
C ASN A 29 18.10 -4.59 23.06
N GLN A 30 18.69 -4.88 21.89
CA GLN A 30 20.08 -5.32 21.77
C GLN A 30 21.08 -4.15 21.73
N SER A 31 20.61 -2.91 21.52
CA SER A 31 21.47 -1.73 21.49
C SER A 31 21.68 -1.18 22.90
N GLN A 32 22.92 -1.20 23.37
CA GLN A 32 23.29 -0.61 24.66
C GLN A 32 22.97 0.89 24.70
N GLU A 33 23.23 1.61 23.61
CA GLU A 33 22.92 3.04 23.52
C GLU A 33 21.42 3.32 23.70
N VAL A 34 20.56 2.55 23.03
CA VAL A 34 19.09 2.73 23.12
C VAL A 34 18.60 2.38 24.52
N THR A 35 19.02 1.23 25.05
CA THR A 35 18.57 0.76 26.36
C THR A 35 19.04 1.65 27.50
N GLU A 36 20.30 2.10 27.51
CA GLU A 36 20.80 3.07 28.49
C GLU A 36 20.09 4.42 28.38
N TRP A 37 19.83 4.89 27.16
CA TRP A 37 19.09 6.13 26.94
C TRP A 37 17.66 6.04 27.49
N MET A 38 16.94 4.95 27.24
CA MET A 38 15.60 4.72 27.78
C MET A 38 15.60 4.70 29.30
N LEU A 39 16.50 3.91 29.91
CA LEU A 39 16.62 3.79 31.37
C LEU A 39 17.00 5.13 32.02
N SER A 40 17.86 5.93 31.38
CA SER A 40 18.25 7.26 31.86
C SER A 40 17.08 8.26 31.91
N ARG A 41 16.02 8.01 31.14
CA ARG A 41 14.79 8.80 31.10
C ARG A 41 13.67 8.22 31.97
N GLY A 42 13.96 7.17 32.72
CA GLY A 42 12.97 6.50 33.58
C GLY A 42 11.99 5.61 32.81
N LEU A 43 12.27 5.28 31.55
CA LEU A 43 11.50 4.29 30.79
C LEU A 43 11.98 2.87 31.13
N GLY A 44 11.08 1.91 31.00
CA GLY A 44 11.43 0.49 31.04
C GLY A 44 11.91 -0.02 29.69
N LEU A 45 12.01 -1.35 29.57
CA LEU A 45 12.30 -2.07 28.32
C LEU A 45 11.12 -2.96 27.93
N SER A 46 9.90 -2.53 28.28
CA SER A 46 8.67 -3.21 27.88
C SER A 46 8.25 -2.82 26.47
N GLU A 47 7.35 -3.59 25.87
CA GLU A 47 6.78 -3.28 24.56
C GLU A 47 6.12 -1.88 24.54
N SER A 48 5.41 -1.50 25.61
CA SER A 48 4.81 -0.17 25.72
C SER A 48 5.85 0.96 25.78
N ASP A 49 7.00 0.72 26.42
CA ASP A 49 8.10 1.70 26.44
C ASP A 49 8.72 1.84 25.04
N PHE A 50 8.88 0.74 24.30
CA PHE A 50 9.36 0.77 22.92
C PHE A 50 8.37 1.47 21.97
N LEU A 51 7.06 1.26 22.14
CA LEU A 51 6.03 2.01 21.41
C LEU A 51 6.12 3.51 21.70
N GLN A 52 6.37 3.89 22.94
CA GLN A 52 6.52 5.30 23.31
C GLN A 52 7.68 5.95 22.55
N ILE A 53 8.87 5.33 22.56
CA ILE A 53 10.03 5.91 21.86
C ILE A 53 9.85 5.88 20.33
N TRP A 54 9.07 4.94 19.80
CA TRP A 54 8.71 4.90 18.39
C TRP A 54 7.79 6.08 18.02
N GLY A 55 6.80 6.39 18.87
CA GLY A 55 6.00 7.60 18.74
C GLY A 55 6.84 8.88 18.82
N GLU A 56 7.77 8.95 19.77
CA GLU A 56 8.72 10.08 19.89
C GLU A 56 9.60 10.23 18.64
N PHE A 57 10.05 9.12 18.06
CA PHE A 57 10.80 9.11 16.81
C PHE A 57 9.98 9.72 15.66
N HIS A 58 8.72 9.28 15.46
CA HIS A 58 7.88 9.83 14.39
C HIS A 58 7.53 11.29 14.62
N LYS A 59 7.30 11.71 15.87
CA LYS A 59 7.15 13.13 16.21
C LYS A 59 8.38 13.92 15.78
N LYS A 60 9.58 13.42 16.09
CA LYS A 60 10.81 14.12 15.72
C LYS A 60 11.04 14.18 14.22
N VAL A 61 10.72 13.10 13.52
CA VAL A 61 10.77 13.04 12.05
C VAL A 61 9.81 14.05 11.42
N LEU A 62 8.59 14.15 11.94
CA LEU A 62 7.59 15.12 11.48
C LEU A 62 8.05 16.57 11.68
N GLU A 63 8.58 16.90 12.85
CA GLU A 63 9.14 18.24 13.12
C GLU A 63 10.27 18.60 12.16
N LEU A 64 11.15 17.64 11.85
CA LEU A 64 12.24 17.85 10.90
C LEU A 64 11.74 18.04 9.47
N TRP A 65 10.75 17.26 9.06
CA TRP A 65 10.10 17.40 7.76
C TRP A 65 9.45 18.78 7.62
N ASP A 66 8.60 19.16 8.58
CA ASP A 66 7.89 20.44 8.61
C ASP A 66 8.85 21.63 8.53
N LEU A 67 10.01 21.52 9.21
CA LEU A 67 11.09 22.51 9.13
C LEU A 67 11.68 22.62 7.73
N GLN A 68 11.89 21.51 7.01
CA GLN A 68 12.45 21.54 5.66
C GLN A 68 11.47 22.10 4.63
N ILE A 69 10.18 21.73 4.72
CA ILE A 69 9.15 22.20 3.78
C ILE A 69 8.57 23.56 4.13
N GLY A 70 8.84 24.07 5.34
CA GLY A 70 8.27 25.34 5.84
C GLY A 70 6.75 25.31 5.98
N ASN A 71 6.16 24.13 6.19
CA ASN A 71 4.71 23.93 6.28
C ASN A 71 4.38 22.78 7.24
N GLU A 72 3.54 23.04 8.23
CA GLU A 72 3.11 22.10 9.27
C GLU A 72 1.76 21.42 8.97
N LYS A 73 1.21 21.60 7.76
CA LYS A 73 -0.12 21.10 7.38
C LYS A 73 -0.09 20.02 6.32
N THR A 74 1.08 19.75 5.73
CA THR A 74 1.20 18.70 4.73
C THR A 74 0.95 17.34 5.40
N PRO A 75 0.06 16.51 4.83
CA PRO A 75 -0.16 15.16 5.34
C PRO A 75 1.08 14.29 5.14
N VAL A 76 1.29 13.34 6.04
CA VAL A 76 2.34 12.33 5.96
C VAL A 76 1.74 10.94 6.05
N LEU A 77 2.32 9.98 5.34
CA LEU A 77 1.80 8.61 5.27
C LEU A 77 2.64 7.67 6.15
N LEU A 78 1.97 6.74 6.82
CA LEU A 78 2.58 5.61 7.52
C LEU A 78 1.84 4.31 7.20
N TRP A 79 2.60 3.22 7.12
CA TRP A 79 2.06 1.87 7.02
C TRP A 79 1.31 1.47 8.27
N THR A 80 0.32 0.58 8.13
CA THR A 80 -0.26 -0.12 9.27
C THR A 80 0.80 -0.94 10.01
N SER A 81 0.89 -0.79 11.33
CA SER A 81 1.84 -1.47 12.21
C SER A 81 1.35 -1.52 13.66
N HIS A 82 2.20 -1.97 14.60
CA HIS A 82 1.87 -1.91 16.04
C HIS A 82 1.63 -0.46 16.51
N LEU A 83 2.30 0.53 15.92
CA LEU A 83 2.13 1.95 16.29
C LEU A 83 0.79 2.51 15.82
N THR A 84 0.30 2.06 14.67
CA THR A 84 -0.97 2.51 14.09
C THR A 84 -2.15 1.61 14.49
N ASN A 85 -1.97 0.70 15.46
CA ASN A 85 -3.06 -0.13 15.94
C ASN A 85 -4.14 0.74 16.60
N ILE A 86 -5.39 0.29 16.56
CA ILE A 86 -6.55 0.99 17.10
C ILE A 86 -6.39 1.41 18.58
N ASN A 87 -5.61 0.66 19.36
CA ASN A 87 -5.39 0.92 20.78
C ASN A 87 -4.23 1.88 21.08
N THR A 88 -3.37 2.17 20.09
CA THR A 88 -2.11 2.91 20.29
C THR A 88 -2.07 4.19 19.46
N ILE A 89 -2.70 4.19 18.28
CA ILE A 89 -2.56 5.26 17.28
C ILE A 89 -2.90 6.66 17.82
N GLU A 90 -3.99 6.80 18.58
CA GLU A 90 -4.44 8.11 19.10
C GLU A 90 -3.51 8.72 20.15
N HIS A 91 -2.61 7.93 20.75
CA HIS A 91 -1.63 8.44 21.69
C HIS A 91 -0.44 9.12 21.00
N TYR A 92 -0.14 8.73 19.77
CA TYR A 92 1.12 9.09 19.10
C TYR A 92 0.95 9.84 17.79
N LEU A 93 -0.13 9.57 17.05
CA LEU A 93 -0.30 10.02 15.67
C LEU A 93 -1.57 10.88 15.54
N ASP A 94 -1.40 12.16 15.24
CA ASP A 94 -2.53 13.07 14.98
C ASP A 94 -3.22 12.72 13.65
N LYS A 95 -4.52 12.42 13.70
CA LYS A 95 -5.33 12.05 12.52
C LYS A 95 -5.45 13.14 11.45
N ASP A 96 -5.26 14.41 11.82
CA ASP A 96 -5.26 15.50 10.85
C ASP A 96 -3.93 15.55 10.08
N ARG A 97 -2.85 15.01 10.66
CA ARG A 97 -1.50 14.97 10.07
C ARG A 97 -1.20 13.65 9.37
N PHE A 98 -1.58 12.52 9.96
CA PHE A 98 -1.23 11.19 9.49
C PHE A 98 -2.34 10.55 8.65
N VAL A 99 -1.96 10.11 7.45
CA VAL A 99 -2.73 9.21 6.59
C VAL A 99 -2.16 7.80 6.78
N ILE A 100 -3.02 6.80 6.92
CA ILE A 100 -2.57 5.42 7.15
C ILE A 100 -2.71 4.62 5.87
N GLU A 101 -1.61 4.07 5.39
CA GLU A 101 -1.60 3.11 4.30
C GLU A 101 -1.71 1.69 4.87
N SER A 102 -2.83 1.02 4.60
CA SER A 102 -3.16 -0.28 5.17
C SER A 102 -2.83 -1.39 4.21
N TRP A 103 -1.95 -2.28 4.64
CA TRP A 103 -1.56 -3.50 3.90
C TRP A 103 -2.21 -4.77 4.48
N THR A 104 -3.37 -4.62 5.10
CA THR A 104 -4.15 -5.77 5.59
C THR A 104 -4.86 -6.51 4.46
N ASP A 105 -5.31 -7.73 4.75
CA ASP A 105 -6.10 -8.53 3.81
C ASP A 105 -7.52 -7.94 3.65
N SER A 106 -8.22 -8.28 2.57
CA SER A 106 -9.50 -7.67 2.17
C SER A 106 -10.63 -7.75 3.21
N PHE A 107 -10.55 -8.69 4.16
CA PHE A 107 -11.56 -8.91 5.20
C PHE A 107 -11.16 -8.38 6.58
N ASP A 108 -9.96 -7.82 6.71
CA ASP A 108 -9.49 -7.29 7.98
C ASP A 108 -10.25 -5.99 8.33
N PRO A 109 -10.81 -5.87 9.55
CA PRO A 109 -11.61 -4.71 9.92
C PRO A 109 -10.78 -3.44 10.17
N LEU A 110 -9.45 -3.54 10.31
CA LEU A 110 -8.59 -2.44 10.78
C LEU A 110 -8.77 -1.15 9.96
N ALA A 111 -8.87 -1.25 8.63
CA ALA A 111 -9.07 -0.08 7.78
C ALA A 111 -10.38 0.65 8.08
N ALA A 112 -11.46 -0.09 8.34
CA ALA A 112 -12.74 0.49 8.73
C ALA A 112 -12.67 1.11 10.13
N GLU A 113 -12.05 0.42 11.09
CA GLU A 113 -11.87 0.91 12.46
C GLU A 113 -11.02 2.21 12.51
N LEU A 114 -9.97 2.28 11.70
CA LEU A 114 -9.14 3.49 11.54
C LEU A 114 -9.96 4.67 10.99
N MET A 115 -10.79 4.41 9.98
CA MET A 115 -11.70 5.43 9.45
C MET A 115 -12.72 5.89 10.49
N ASP A 116 -13.24 4.99 11.33
CA ASP A 116 -14.17 5.30 12.43
C ASP A 116 -13.53 6.18 13.50
N LYS A 117 -12.22 6.04 13.74
CA LYS A 117 -11.44 6.97 14.59
C LYS A 117 -11.13 8.31 13.91
N GLY A 118 -11.42 8.42 12.62
CA GLY A 118 -11.27 9.64 11.85
C GLY A 118 -9.97 9.74 11.05
N TYR A 119 -9.14 8.69 11.01
CA TYR A 119 -7.95 8.65 10.16
C TYR A 119 -8.35 8.49 8.70
N ARG A 120 -7.60 9.17 7.82
CA ARG A 120 -7.67 8.93 6.38
C ARG A 120 -6.87 7.68 6.05
N VAL A 121 -7.40 6.85 5.17
CA VAL A 121 -6.83 5.53 4.85
C VAL A 121 -6.62 5.38 3.34
N ILE A 122 -5.46 4.82 2.96
CA ILE A 122 -5.18 4.28 1.62
C ILE A 122 -5.07 2.76 1.78
N MET A 123 -5.60 1.98 0.84
CA MET A 123 -5.53 0.52 0.90
C MET A 123 -4.53 -0.05 -0.10
N ALA A 124 -3.55 -0.79 0.40
CA ALA A 124 -2.67 -1.66 -0.39
C ALA A 124 -2.99 -3.13 -0.06
N THR A 125 -4.19 -3.59 -0.44
CA THR A 125 -4.75 -4.88 0.01
C THR A 125 -3.80 -6.06 -0.29
N ARG A 126 -3.21 -6.66 0.75
CA ARG A 126 -2.13 -7.65 0.60
C ARG A 126 -2.52 -8.92 -0.15
N ASP A 127 -3.74 -9.39 0.01
CA ASP A 127 -4.24 -10.60 -0.64
C ASP A 127 -4.88 -10.34 -2.02
N ALA A 128 -4.66 -9.16 -2.62
CA ALA A 128 -5.11 -8.85 -3.97
C ALA A 128 -4.20 -7.92 -4.79
N TRP A 129 -3.55 -6.95 -4.14
CA TRP A 129 -2.80 -5.85 -4.76
C TRP A 129 -1.30 -5.86 -4.43
N TYR A 130 -0.79 -6.87 -3.72
CA TYR A 130 0.65 -7.16 -3.66
C TYR A 130 1.05 -8.00 -4.88
N LEU A 131 1.72 -7.38 -5.85
CA LEU A 131 1.99 -8.00 -7.14
C LEU A 131 3.23 -8.91 -7.16
N ASP A 132 4.12 -8.76 -6.18
CA ASP A 132 5.33 -9.57 -5.97
C ASP A 132 5.01 -10.97 -5.41
N HIS A 133 3.83 -11.16 -4.84
CA HIS A 133 3.38 -12.44 -4.31
C HIS A 133 3.31 -13.55 -5.39
N GLY A 134 3.58 -14.79 -4.96
CA GLY A 134 3.63 -16.00 -5.79
C GLY A 134 5.03 -16.37 -6.28
N PHE A 135 6.02 -15.51 -6.06
CA PHE A 135 7.40 -15.72 -6.54
C PHE A 135 8.41 -15.98 -5.42
N TRP A 136 8.08 -15.61 -4.17
CA TRP A 136 8.96 -15.81 -3.02
C TRP A 136 8.21 -16.31 -1.79
N GLY A 137 8.93 -17.03 -0.93
CA GLY A 137 8.40 -17.56 0.32
C GLY A 137 7.22 -18.52 0.12
N ARG A 138 6.12 -18.27 0.84
CA ARG A 138 4.87 -19.06 0.80
C ARG A 138 3.69 -18.25 0.26
N THR A 139 3.96 -17.15 -0.45
CA THR A 139 2.94 -16.25 -0.98
C THR A 139 2.25 -16.87 -2.20
N GLN A 140 1.04 -16.40 -2.53
CA GLN A 140 0.25 -16.88 -3.67
C GLN A 140 0.15 -15.80 -4.74
N TYR A 141 0.31 -16.19 -6.01
CA TYR A 141 0.15 -15.25 -7.11
C TYR A 141 -1.29 -14.73 -7.22
N HIS A 142 -1.45 -13.41 -7.21
CA HIS A 142 -2.73 -12.75 -7.39
C HIS A 142 -2.94 -12.39 -8.85
N SER A 143 -3.98 -12.98 -9.46
CA SER A 143 -4.34 -12.71 -10.86
C SER A 143 -5.01 -11.33 -11.04
N TRP A 144 -5.07 -10.84 -12.28
CA TRP A 144 -5.82 -9.62 -12.61
C TRP A 144 -7.29 -9.70 -12.17
N ARG A 145 -7.91 -10.90 -12.18
CA ARG A 145 -9.29 -11.09 -11.73
C ARG A 145 -9.42 -10.82 -10.23
N ARG A 146 -8.45 -11.29 -9.42
CA ARG A 146 -8.38 -11.00 -7.98
C ARG A 146 -8.18 -9.50 -7.73
N ALA A 147 -7.26 -8.87 -8.47
CA ALA A 147 -7.03 -7.43 -8.37
C ALA A 147 -8.27 -6.59 -8.75
N TYR A 148 -9.02 -7.01 -9.78
CA TYR A 148 -10.24 -6.33 -10.23
C TYR A 148 -11.40 -6.49 -9.25
N ASP A 149 -11.59 -7.69 -8.71
CA ASP A 149 -12.70 -8.01 -7.81
C ASP A 149 -12.47 -7.52 -6.37
N ASN A 150 -11.23 -7.12 -6.03
CA ASN A 150 -10.94 -6.48 -4.76
C ASN A 150 -11.77 -5.20 -4.61
N ARG A 151 -12.44 -5.03 -3.47
CA ARG A 151 -13.26 -3.85 -3.19
C ARG A 151 -12.78 -3.20 -1.91
N LEU A 152 -12.74 -1.88 -1.93
CA LEU A 152 -12.38 -1.12 -0.74
C LEU A 152 -13.57 -0.98 0.21
N PRO A 153 -13.31 -0.97 1.53
CA PRO A 153 -14.30 -0.54 2.51
C PRO A 153 -14.83 0.85 2.14
N GLN A 154 -16.15 1.03 2.25
CA GLN A 154 -16.80 2.30 1.96
C GLN A 154 -16.67 3.24 3.16
N GLY A 155 -16.35 4.51 2.92
CA GLY A 155 -16.26 5.51 3.99
C GLY A 155 -15.67 6.83 3.50
N ARG A 156 -16.07 7.95 4.09
CA ARG A 156 -15.60 9.30 3.69
C ARG A 156 -14.08 9.51 3.82
N ASN A 157 -13.44 8.68 4.64
CA ASN A 157 -12.03 8.75 4.95
C ASN A 157 -11.19 7.76 4.13
N MET A 158 -11.81 6.95 3.26
CA MET A 158 -11.11 6.12 2.30
C MET A 158 -10.64 7.00 1.14
N LEU A 159 -9.33 7.21 1.01
CA LEU A 159 -8.76 8.05 -0.04
C LEU A 159 -8.63 7.30 -1.37
N GLY A 160 -8.54 5.98 -1.33
CA GLY A 160 -8.33 5.15 -2.51
C GLY A 160 -7.44 3.96 -2.17
N GLY A 161 -6.66 3.53 -3.15
CA GLY A 161 -5.79 2.38 -2.98
C GLY A 161 -4.54 2.44 -3.82
N GLU A 162 -3.58 1.61 -3.44
CA GLU A 162 -2.29 1.46 -4.09
C GLU A 162 -2.04 -0.02 -4.41
N VAL A 163 -1.33 -0.25 -5.51
CA VAL A 163 -0.89 -1.59 -5.90
C VAL A 163 0.60 -1.68 -5.63
N ALA A 164 0.99 -2.51 -4.66
CA ALA A 164 2.37 -2.63 -4.22
C ALA A 164 3.14 -3.63 -5.09
N MET A 165 4.37 -3.25 -5.45
CA MET A 165 5.35 -4.12 -6.08
C MET A 165 6.64 -4.09 -5.25
N TRP A 166 6.77 -5.04 -4.33
CA TRP A 166 7.99 -5.19 -3.55
C TRP A 166 9.14 -5.74 -4.41
N GLY A 167 10.36 -5.29 -4.11
CA GLY A 167 11.52 -5.40 -5.01
C GLY A 167 12.38 -6.66 -4.83
N GLU A 168 12.04 -7.59 -3.94
CA GLU A 168 12.91 -8.71 -3.55
C GLU A 168 13.32 -9.58 -4.74
N LEU A 169 12.40 -9.79 -5.68
CA LEU A 169 12.60 -10.56 -6.91
C LEU A 169 12.14 -9.77 -8.15
N VAL A 170 12.36 -8.45 -8.14
CA VAL A 170 11.98 -7.53 -9.23
C VAL A 170 13.17 -6.73 -9.69
N ASP A 171 13.37 -6.67 -11.00
CA ASP A 171 14.36 -5.83 -11.66
C ASP A 171 13.81 -5.30 -13.00
N ASP A 172 14.66 -4.59 -13.74
CA ASP A 172 14.29 -4.01 -15.04
C ASP A 172 13.83 -5.04 -16.08
N HIS A 173 14.14 -6.34 -15.90
CA HIS A 173 13.80 -7.39 -16.86
C HIS A 173 12.40 -7.95 -16.64
N ASN A 174 11.82 -7.80 -15.44
CA ASN A 174 10.55 -8.44 -15.10
C ASN A 174 9.50 -7.49 -14.50
N LEU A 175 9.85 -6.22 -14.26
CA LEU A 175 8.93 -5.23 -13.72
C LEU A 175 7.65 -5.13 -14.55
N ASP A 176 7.77 -4.93 -15.86
CA ASP A 176 6.62 -4.73 -16.75
C ASP A 176 5.64 -5.90 -16.72
N ALA A 177 6.15 -7.13 -16.81
CA ALA A 177 5.32 -8.32 -16.83
C ALA A 177 4.65 -8.57 -15.47
N LYS A 178 5.29 -8.17 -14.37
CA LYS A 178 4.69 -8.29 -13.03
C LYS A 178 3.66 -7.20 -12.77
N VAL A 179 3.90 -5.95 -13.18
CA VAL A 179 2.97 -4.84 -12.94
C VAL A 179 1.76 -4.91 -13.88
N TRP A 180 2.02 -5.14 -15.17
CA TRP A 180 1.02 -5.00 -16.22
C TRP A 180 0.55 -6.36 -16.75
N PRO A 181 -0.77 -6.57 -16.91
CA PRO A 181 -1.86 -5.61 -16.79
C PRO A 181 -2.59 -5.67 -15.44
N ARG A 182 -2.05 -6.32 -14.40
CA ARG A 182 -2.72 -6.43 -13.08
C ARG A 182 -3.00 -5.06 -12.45
N ALA A 183 -2.06 -4.13 -12.54
CA ALA A 183 -2.27 -2.75 -12.10
C ALA A 183 -3.37 -2.03 -12.90
N THR A 184 -3.57 -2.36 -14.19
CA THR A 184 -4.69 -1.84 -14.99
C THR A 184 -6.04 -2.29 -14.44
N ALA A 185 -6.15 -3.54 -13.98
CA ALA A 185 -7.38 -4.05 -13.38
C ALA A 185 -7.72 -3.32 -12.07
N ALA A 186 -6.73 -3.06 -11.22
CA ALA A 186 -6.91 -2.24 -10.01
C ALA A 186 -7.24 -0.78 -10.34
N ALA A 187 -6.63 -0.22 -11.40
CA ALA A 187 -6.91 1.15 -11.82
C ALA A 187 -8.39 1.35 -12.19
N GLU A 188 -9.01 0.41 -12.89
CA GLU A 188 -10.44 0.51 -13.19
C GLU A 188 -11.31 0.40 -11.93
N ARG A 189 -10.96 -0.51 -11.01
CA ARG A 189 -11.62 -0.61 -9.71
C ARG A 189 -11.59 0.71 -8.95
N LEU A 190 -10.44 1.36 -8.89
CA LEU A 190 -10.26 2.64 -8.19
C LEU A 190 -10.92 3.81 -8.92
N TRP A 191 -11.02 3.74 -10.25
CA TRP A 191 -11.55 4.83 -11.07
C TRP A 191 -13.09 4.88 -11.10
N SER A 192 -13.74 3.73 -11.36
CA SER A 192 -15.19 3.69 -11.60
C SER A 192 -15.97 2.83 -10.60
N ASP A 193 -15.28 2.11 -9.71
CA ASP A 193 -15.82 1.16 -8.74
C ASP A 193 -17.04 0.35 -9.27
N PRO A 194 -16.87 -0.42 -10.35
CA PRO A 194 -17.99 -1.05 -11.02
C PRO A 194 -18.71 -2.05 -10.11
N THR A 195 -20.04 -2.09 -10.19
CA THR A 195 -20.85 -3.10 -9.49
C THR A 195 -20.69 -4.50 -10.08
N THR A 196 -20.20 -4.59 -11.31
CA THR A 196 -19.92 -5.85 -12.02
C THR A 196 -18.59 -6.48 -11.58
N ASN A 197 -18.40 -7.75 -11.99
CA ASN A 197 -17.18 -8.52 -11.69
C ASN A 197 -16.24 -8.58 -12.90
N ASN A 198 -15.08 -9.21 -12.69
CA ASN A 198 -14.02 -9.37 -13.69
C ASN A 198 -14.48 -9.96 -15.04
N ARG A 199 -15.54 -10.78 -15.09
CA ARG A 199 -15.97 -11.44 -16.35
C ARG A 199 -16.34 -10.44 -17.43
N LEU A 200 -16.99 -9.33 -17.05
CA LEU A 200 -17.39 -8.27 -17.99
C LEU A 200 -16.26 -7.29 -18.32
N ALA A 201 -15.11 -7.40 -17.63
CA ALA A 201 -13.94 -6.58 -17.87
C ALA A 201 -12.92 -7.24 -18.81
N GLU A 202 -13.03 -8.55 -19.01
CA GLU A 202 -12.03 -9.35 -19.73
C GLU A 202 -11.72 -8.81 -21.13
N ASP A 203 -12.73 -8.64 -21.99
CA ASP A 203 -12.53 -8.16 -23.36
C ASP A 203 -11.86 -6.78 -23.40
N ARG A 204 -12.21 -5.89 -22.46
CA ARG A 204 -11.62 -4.56 -22.37
C ARG A 204 -10.19 -4.60 -21.86
N LEU A 205 -9.88 -5.51 -20.93
CA LEU A 205 -8.53 -5.70 -20.43
C LEU A 205 -7.59 -6.27 -21.50
N VAL A 206 -8.09 -7.17 -22.36
CA VAL A 206 -7.32 -7.72 -23.50
C VAL A 206 -6.90 -6.60 -24.45
N GLU A 207 -7.86 -5.80 -24.89
CA GLU A 207 -7.60 -4.65 -25.76
C GLU A 207 -6.67 -3.62 -25.07
N GLN A 208 -6.86 -3.37 -23.78
CA GLN A 208 -5.97 -2.48 -23.02
C GLN A 208 -4.55 -3.03 -22.89
N ARG A 209 -4.39 -4.35 -22.70
CA ARG A 209 -3.09 -5.02 -22.66
C ARG A 209 -2.35 -4.87 -24.00
N ASP A 210 -3.05 -5.00 -25.12
CA ASP A 210 -2.45 -4.77 -26.44
C ASP A 210 -2.05 -3.30 -26.64
N ARG A 211 -2.81 -2.35 -26.09
CA ARG A 211 -2.39 -0.93 -26.07
C ARG A 211 -1.15 -0.70 -25.23
N LEU A 212 -0.93 -1.43 -24.13
CA LEU A 212 0.29 -1.33 -23.34
C LEU A 212 1.50 -1.84 -24.15
N VAL A 213 1.34 -2.95 -24.88
CA VAL A 213 2.37 -3.44 -25.82
C VAL A 213 2.69 -2.39 -26.89
N LEU A 214 1.68 -1.76 -27.49
CA LEU A 214 1.87 -0.70 -28.49
C LEU A 214 2.58 0.55 -27.91
N ARG A 215 2.55 0.74 -26.59
CA ARG A 215 3.29 1.82 -25.89
C ARG A 215 4.71 1.42 -25.49
N GLY A 216 5.16 0.22 -25.86
CA GLY A 216 6.52 -0.27 -25.60
C GLY A 216 6.68 -0.99 -24.25
N LEU A 217 5.60 -1.23 -23.51
CA LEU A 217 5.64 -2.04 -22.30
C LEU A 217 5.60 -3.53 -22.62
N GLN A 218 6.08 -4.35 -21.69
CA GLN A 218 6.09 -5.82 -21.80
C GLN A 218 5.11 -6.51 -20.82
N PRO A 219 3.79 -6.27 -20.93
CA PRO A 219 2.79 -6.84 -20.02
C PRO A 219 2.70 -8.37 -20.17
N GLU A 220 2.39 -9.05 -19.06
CA GLU A 220 2.13 -10.49 -19.09
C GLU A 220 0.96 -10.86 -20.02
N ALA A 221 0.95 -12.11 -20.47
CA ALA A 221 -0.17 -12.67 -21.21
C ALA A 221 -1.29 -13.03 -20.24
N ILE A 222 -2.52 -12.59 -20.51
CA ILE A 222 -3.69 -12.88 -19.66
C ILE A 222 -4.56 -14.03 -20.18
N GLN A 223 -4.43 -14.38 -21.47
CA GLN A 223 -5.11 -15.50 -22.10
C GLN A 223 -4.43 -15.91 -23.42
N PRO A 224 -4.70 -17.11 -23.96
CA PRO A 224 -4.28 -17.47 -25.31
C PRO A 224 -4.79 -16.49 -26.37
N GLN A 225 -3.99 -16.22 -27.41
CA GLN A 225 -4.37 -15.29 -28.49
C GLN A 225 -5.66 -15.69 -29.22
N TRP A 226 -5.93 -16.99 -29.34
CA TRP A 226 -7.18 -17.48 -29.94
C TRP A 226 -8.41 -16.98 -29.17
N CYS A 227 -8.32 -16.89 -27.84
CA CYS A 227 -9.40 -16.37 -26.99
C CYS A 227 -9.71 -14.90 -27.28
N ALA A 228 -8.66 -14.10 -27.51
CA ALA A 228 -8.81 -12.69 -27.88
C ALA A 228 -9.49 -12.52 -29.26
N GLN A 229 -9.25 -13.46 -30.17
CA GLN A 229 -9.84 -13.46 -31.52
C GLN A 229 -11.23 -14.08 -31.59
N ASN A 230 -11.63 -14.86 -30.58
CA ASN A 230 -12.86 -15.64 -30.54
C ASN A 230 -13.58 -15.42 -29.20
N GLN A 231 -14.13 -14.22 -29.02
CA GLN A 231 -14.84 -13.84 -27.79
C GLN A 231 -15.91 -14.86 -27.40
N GLY A 232 -15.94 -15.25 -26.12
CA GLY A 232 -16.83 -16.29 -25.60
C GLY A 232 -16.40 -17.74 -25.87
N GLY A 233 -15.30 -17.96 -26.60
CA GLY A 233 -14.82 -19.31 -26.96
C GLY A 233 -13.98 -20.01 -25.89
N CYS A 234 -13.35 -19.27 -24.97
CA CYS A 234 -12.42 -19.84 -23.96
C CYS A 234 -13.01 -20.00 -22.57
N PHE A 235 -13.98 -19.17 -22.24
CA PHE A 235 -14.79 -19.29 -21.04
C PHE A 235 -16.19 -19.49 -21.55
N GLY A 236 -16.61 -20.76 -21.64
CA GLY A 236 -17.87 -21.14 -22.29
C GLY A 236 -18.98 -20.18 -21.90
N SER A 237 -19.62 -19.59 -22.91
CA SER A 237 -20.74 -18.65 -22.83
C SER A 237 -21.27 -18.51 -21.41
N ALA A 238 -20.82 -17.48 -20.70
CA ALA A 238 -21.54 -17.04 -19.51
C ALA A 238 -22.95 -16.71 -20.02
N ASN A 239 -23.89 -17.64 -19.82
CA ASN A 239 -25.29 -17.34 -20.00
C ASN A 239 -25.56 -16.09 -19.17
N ASN A 240 -26.01 -15.03 -19.86
CA ASN A 240 -26.60 -13.87 -19.24
C ASN A 240 -27.71 -14.35 -18.31
N SER A 241 -27.43 -14.36 -17.01
CA SER A 241 -28.42 -14.46 -15.94
C SER A 241 -27.90 -13.70 -14.74
#